data_AF-A0A8K0NZU9-F1
#
_entry.id   AF-A0A8K0NZU9-F1
#
_cell.length_a   1.000
_cell.length_b   1.000
_cell.length_c   1.000
_cell.angle_alpha   90.00
_cell.angle_beta   90.00
_cell.angle_gamma   90.00
#
_symmetry.space_group_name_H-M   'P 1'
#
loop_
_entity.id
_entity.type
_entity.pdbx_description
1 polymer ?
#
loop_
_entity_poly.entity_id
_entity_poly.type
_entity_poly.pdbx_seq_one_letter_code
_entity_poly.pdbx_strand_id
1 'polypeptide(L)' 'MKTRQIAFVALIAIFLVLTPYSAVAARTCQPGETWQEDCNSCHCTSTGLSVCTRRACLSNPRPVTT' A
#
# COMPACT_ATOMS: atom_id res chain seq x y z
N MET A 1 -0.02 20.31 35.62
CA MET A 1 0.51 19.11 34.92
C MET A 1 -0.55 18.42 34.05
N LYS A 2 -1.79 18.23 34.53
CA LYS A 2 -2.91 17.67 33.74
C LYS A 2 -3.31 18.49 32.50
N THR A 3 -3.39 19.82 32.59
CA THR A 3 -3.76 20.69 31.46
C THR A 3 -2.77 20.63 30.30
N ARG A 4 -1.46 20.55 30.60
CA ARG A 4 -0.40 20.41 29.59
C ARG A 4 -0.42 19.03 28.94
N GLN A 5 -0.70 17.97 29.71
CA GLN A 5 -0.85 16.62 29.17
C GLN A 5 -2.11 16.46 28.31
N ILE A 6 -3.24 17.03 28.74
CA ILE A 6 -4.49 17.04 27.96
C ILE A 6 -4.30 17.79 26.64
N ALA A 7 -3.63 18.95 26.67
CA ALA A 7 -3.30 19.70 25.47
C ALA A 7 -2.37 18.90 24.51
N PHE A 8 -1.38 18.19 25.04
CA PHE A 8 -0.46 17.38 24.25
C PHE A 8 -1.17 16.20 23.57
N VAL A 9 -2.06 15.52 24.31
CA VAL A 9 -2.88 14.42 23.78
C VAL A 9 -3.84 14.91 22.70
N ALA A 10 -4.48 16.07 22.89
CA ALA A 10 -5.36 16.67 21.90
C ALA A 10 -4.63 17.03 20.60
N LEU A 11 -3.42 17.58 20.68
CA LEU A 11 -2.60 17.93 19.51
C LEU A 11 -2.17 16.69 18.71
N ILE A 12 -1.76 15.62 19.38
CA ILE A 12 -1.39 14.35 18.73
C ILE A 12 -2.61 13.76 18.02
N ALA A 13 -3.77 13.72 18.68
CA ALA A 13 -5.00 13.22 18.08
C ALA A 13 -5.36 14.03 16.83
N ILE A 14 -5.39 15.37 16.91
CA ILE A 14 -5.68 16.27 15.79
C ILE A 14 -4.74 16.00 14.60
N PHE A 15 -3.44 15.82 14.84
CA PHE A 15 -2.48 15.51 13.77
C PHE A 15 -2.73 14.15 13.11
N LEU A 16 -3.13 13.14 13.88
CA LEU A 16 -3.48 11.81 13.38
C LEU A 16 -4.81 11.78 12.61
N VAL A 17 -5.77 12.67 12.91
CA VAL A 17 -7.03 12.79 12.13
C VAL A 17 -6.88 13.65 10.89
N LEU A 18 -5.96 14.63 10.91
CA LEU A 18 -5.72 15.54 9.77
C LEU A 18 -4.68 15.01 8.77
N THR A 19 -3.75 14.16 9.20
CA THR A 19 -2.95 13.40 8.25
C THR A 19 -3.83 12.32 7.65
N PRO A 20 -3.87 12.16 6.31
CA PRO A 20 -4.54 11.00 5.73
C PRO A 20 -3.75 9.78 6.22
N TYR A 21 -4.26 9.12 7.26
CA TYR A 21 -3.68 7.92 7.89
C TYR A 21 -3.47 6.78 6.88
N SER A 22 -3.92 6.93 5.64
CA SER A 22 -4.00 5.87 4.66
C SER A 22 -3.68 6.37 3.26
N ALA A 23 -2.53 7.01 3.07
CA ALA A 23 -1.81 6.79 1.81
C ALA A 23 -1.22 5.37 1.87
N VAL A 24 -2.09 4.35 1.82
CA VAL A 24 -1.64 3.03 1.35
C VAL A 24 -1.06 3.34 -0.01
N ALA A 25 0.26 3.27 -0.12
CA ALA A 25 0.96 3.40 -1.37
C ALA A 25 0.65 2.14 -2.19
N ALA A 26 -0.59 2.05 -2.66
CA ALA A 26 -0.92 1.18 -3.75
C ALA A 26 -0.05 1.66 -4.91
N ARG A 27 0.80 0.78 -5.43
CA ARG A 27 1.46 1.05 -6.69
C ARG A 27 0.36 1.36 -7.70
N THR A 28 0.33 2.58 -8.21
CA THR A 28 -0.65 2.99 -9.21
C THR A 28 -0.38 2.20 -10.48
N CYS A 29 -1.31 1.33 -10.87
CA CYS A 29 -1.30 0.60 -12.14
C CYS A 29 -2.40 1.15 -13.06
N GLN A 30 -2.32 0.85 -14.35
CA GLN A 30 -3.35 1.29 -15.29
C GLN A 30 -4.58 0.36 -15.22
N PRO A 31 -5.81 0.85 -14.99
CA PRO A 31 -6.99 0.00 -14.93
C PRO A 31 -7.13 -0.95 -16.13
N GLY A 32 -7.35 -2.23 -15.84
CA GLY A 32 -7.44 -3.29 -16.85
C GLY A 32 -6.11 -3.89 -17.31
N GLU A 33 -4.97 -3.34 -16.89
CA GLU A 33 -3.66 -3.93 -17.14
C GLU A 33 -3.53 -5.31 -16.47
N THR A 34 -2.83 -6.23 -17.13
CA THR A 34 -2.51 -7.56 -16.61
C THR A 34 -1.03 -7.87 -16.81
N TRP A 35 -0.41 -8.50 -15.82
CA TRP A 35 1.01 -8.87 -15.86
C TRP A 35 1.27 -10.10 -14.99
N GLN A 36 2.52 -10.55 -14.95
CA GLN A 36 2.95 -11.67 -14.14
C GLN A 36 4.01 -11.24 -13.13
N GLU A 37 3.77 -11.57 -11.86
CA GLU A 37 4.75 -11.44 -10.78
C GLU A 37 5.24 -12.82 -10.35
N ASP A 38 6.44 -13.19 -10.81
CA ASP A 38 7.01 -14.51 -10.65
C ASP A 38 6.07 -15.53 -11.30
N CYS A 39 5.46 -16.42 -10.51
CA CYS A 39 4.46 -17.37 -10.97
C CYS A 39 3.01 -16.87 -10.78
N ASN A 40 2.82 -15.71 -10.17
CA ASN A 40 1.52 -15.15 -9.86
C ASN A 40 0.97 -14.30 -11.00
N SER A 41 -0.31 -14.49 -11.32
CA SER A 41 -1.03 -13.66 -12.27
C SER A 41 -1.59 -12.45 -11.54
N CYS A 42 -1.36 -11.27 -12.11
CA CYS A 42 -1.75 -9.99 -11.54
C CYS A 42 -2.64 -9.21 -12.52
N HIS A 43 -3.53 -8.39 -11.97
CA HIS A 43 -4.32 -7.44 -12.72
C HIS A 43 -4.52 -6.14 -11.95
N CYS A 44 -4.79 -5.07 -12.70
CA CYS A 44 -5.13 -3.77 -12.15
C CYS A 44 -6.65 -3.59 -12.10
N THR A 45 -7.16 -3.30 -10.91
CA THR A 45 -8.57 -2.97 -10.69
C THR A 45 -8.94 -1.61 -11.27
N SER A 46 -10.24 -1.33 -11.37
CA SER A 46 -10.75 -0.03 -11.84
C SER A 46 -10.33 1.15 -10.95
N THR A 47 -9.99 0.90 -9.69
CA THR A 47 -9.51 1.91 -8.73
C THR A 47 -7.98 2.06 -8.70
N GLY A 48 -7.25 1.43 -9.63
CA GLY A 48 -5.80 1.53 -9.71
C GLY A 48 -5.05 0.70 -8.65
N LEU A 49 -5.71 -0.31 -8.05
CA LEU A 49 -5.07 -1.25 -7.12
C LEU A 49 -4.59 -2.50 -7.86
N SER A 50 -3.37 -2.93 -7.58
CA SER A 50 -2.82 -4.21 -8.06
C SER A 50 -3.31 -5.39 -7.22
N VAL A 51 -3.79 -6.44 -7.89
CA VAL A 51 -4.26 -7.67 -7.24
C VAL A 51 -3.65 -8.87 -7.95
N CYS A 52 -2.96 -9.71 -7.18
CA CYS A 52 -2.27 -10.91 -7.67
C CYS A 52 -2.81 -12.19 -7.01
N THR A 53 -2.68 -13.33 -7.70
CA THR A 53 -2.79 -14.64 -7.06
C THR A 53 -1.72 -14.83 -5.99
N ARG A 54 -1.88 -15.84 -5.12
CA ARG A 54 -0.92 -16.17 -4.04
C ARG A 54 -0.42 -17.61 -4.12
N ARG A 55 0.16 -17.97 -5.26
CA ARG A 55 0.86 -19.23 -5.49
C ARG A 55 2.23 -19.17 -4.79
N ALA A 56 2.60 -20.26 -4.12
CA ALA A 56 3.96 -20.44 -3.65
C ALA A 56 4.86 -20.67 -4.87
N CYS A 57 5.66 -19.66 -5.22
CA CYS A 57 6.57 -19.76 -6.35
C CYS A 57 7.89 -20.38 -5.88
N LEU A 58 8.41 -21.33 -6.65
CA LEU A 58 9.81 -21.75 -6.50
C LEU A 58 10.68 -20.54 -6.79
N SER A 59 11.69 -20.31 -5.97
CA SER A 59 12.63 -19.20 -6.12
C SER A 59 13.34 -19.30 -7.46
N ASN A 60 12.84 -18.58 -8.46
CA ASN A 60 13.59 -18.24 -9.64
C ASN A 60 13.88 -16.74 -9.50
N PRO A 61 15.12 -16.34 -9.15
CA PRO A 61 15.43 -14.93 -9.03
C PRO A 61 15.12 -14.25 -10.36
N ARG A 62 14.16 -13.32 -10.36
CA ARG A 62 13.87 -12.54 -11.56
C ARG A 62 15.15 -11.83 -11.99
N PRO A 63 15.53 -11.88 -13.28
CA PRO A 63 16.47 -10.92 -13.81
C PRO A 63 15.83 -9.55 -13.63
N VAL A 64 16.37 -8.75 -12.71
CA VAL A 64 16.06 -7.32 -12.66
C VAL A 64 16.76 -6.75 -13.89
N THR A 65 16.02 -6.65 -15.00
CA THR A 65 16.47 -5.81 -16.12
C THR A 65 16.42 -4.37 -15.64
N THR A 66 17.61 -3.84 -15.35
CA THR A 66 17.89 -2.42 -15.09
C THR A 66 17.58 -1.56 -16.30
#